data_AF-A0A7S2Q2L9-F1
#
_entry.id   AF-A0A7S2Q2L9-F1
#
_cell.length_a   1.000
_cell.length_b   1.000
_cell.length_c   1.000
_cell.angle_alpha   90.00
_cell.angle_beta   90.00
_cell.angle_gamma   90.00
#
_symmetry.space_group_name_H-M   'P 1'
#
loop_
_entity.id
_entity.type
_entity.pdbx_description
1 polymer ?
#
loop_
_entity_poly.entity_id
_entity_poly.type
_entity_poly.pdbx_seq_one_letter_code
_entity_poly.pdbx_strand_id
1 'polypeptide(L)'
;VMGPSGSGKTTLLNILAQRPTLGKRGYWTGELLLNGGAPWPDWEREMAYAMQRDIFYDELTVRENLRAAAFLRLPHKWSRERKMARLEEMIGELGLEDVANTRIGTAVERGLSGGEVKRTSIANEMLGLPRLFLLDEPL
;
A
#
# COMPACT_ATOMS: atom_id res chain seq x y z
N VAL A 1 11.80 -11.41 -2.31
CA VAL A 1 11.89 -12.82 -2.77
C VAL A 1 12.45 -12.82 -4.19
N MET A 2 13.45 -13.64 -4.49
CA MET A 2 14.05 -13.71 -5.83
C MET A 2 13.73 -15.05 -6.51
N GLY A 3 13.51 -15.03 -7.82
CA GLY A 3 13.17 -16.22 -8.60
C GLY A 3 12.64 -15.85 -9.99
N PRO A 4 12.72 -16.76 -10.98
CA PRO A 4 12.28 -16.49 -12.35
C PRO A 4 10.78 -16.18 -12.42
N SER A 5 10.31 -15.59 -13.52
CA SER A 5 8.87 -15.41 -13.76
C SER A 5 8.16 -16.76 -13.72
N GLY A 6 7.01 -16.82 -13.03
CA GLY A 6 6.26 -18.08 -12.85
C GLY A 6 6.74 -18.98 -11.70
N SER A 7 7.80 -18.61 -10.96
CA SER A 7 8.27 -19.38 -9.78
C SER A 7 7.34 -19.34 -8.55
N GLY A 8 6.21 -18.63 -8.63
CA GLY A 8 5.23 -18.53 -7.54
C GLY A 8 5.52 -17.47 -6.49
N LYS A 9 6.39 -16.48 -6.76
CA LYS A 9 6.69 -15.37 -5.84
C LYS A 9 5.43 -14.60 -5.40
N THR A 10 4.64 -14.15 -6.38
CA THR A 10 3.35 -13.49 -6.15
C THR A 10 2.39 -14.40 -5.41
N THR A 11 2.35 -15.69 -5.75
CA THR A 11 1.53 -16.69 -5.04
C THR A 11 1.93 -16.79 -3.56
N LEU A 12 3.24 -16.87 -3.27
CA LEU A 12 3.74 -16.91 -1.90
C LEU A 12 3.41 -15.64 -1.12
N LEU A 13 3.64 -14.47 -1.71
CA LEU A 13 3.33 -13.18 -1.07
C LEU A 13 1.82 -13.05 -0.81
N ASN A 14 0.97 -13.49 -1.73
CA ASN A 14 -0.48 -13.53 -1.55
C ASN A 14 -0.92 -14.47 -0.42
N ILE A 15 -0.30 -15.65 -0.29
CA ILE A 15 -0.56 -16.58 0.82
C ILE A 15 -0.16 -15.94 2.15
N LEU A 16 1.05 -15.37 2.23
CA LEU A 16 1.51 -14.66 3.43
C LEU A 16 0.64 -13.46 3.78
N ALA A 17 0.12 -12.77 2.77
CA ALA A 17 -0.76 -11.63 2.93
C ALA A 17 -2.21 -11.99 3.32
N GLN A 18 -2.53 -13.28 3.50
CA GLN A 18 -3.90 -13.77 3.69
C GLN A 18 -4.86 -13.32 2.57
N ARG A 19 -4.33 -13.12 1.36
CA ARG A 19 -5.07 -12.74 0.14
C ARG A 19 -5.02 -13.90 -0.86
N PRO A 20 -5.79 -14.99 -0.66
CA PRO A 20 -5.75 -16.10 -1.58
C PRO A 20 -6.14 -15.63 -2.99
N THR A 21 -5.18 -15.72 -3.91
CA THR A 21 -5.33 -15.33 -5.32
C THR A 21 -6.52 -16.08 -5.92
N LEU A 22 -7.54 -15.33 -6.35
CA LEU A 22 -8.57 -15.68 -7.34
C LEU A 22 -8.75 -17.18 -7.61
N GLY A 23 -9.56 -17.83 -6.78
CA GLY A 23 -10.06 -19.19 -7.05
C GLY A 23 -9.92 -20.10 -5.83
N LYS A 24 -11.04 -20.67 -5.42
CA LYS A 24 -11.19 -21.68 -4.35
C LYS A 24 -10.45 -23.01 -4.61
N ARG A 25 -9.24 -23.01 -5.17
CA ARG A 25 -8.56 -24.20 -5.74
C ARG A 25 -7.11 -24.41 -5.33
N GLY A 26 -6.63 -23.73 -4.29
CA GLY A 26 -5.29 -23.98 -3.73
C GLY A 26 -5.40 -24.48 -2.30
N TYR A 27 -4.71 -25.58 -1.98
CA TYR A 27 -4.39 -25.97 -0.61
C TYR A 27 -2.92 -25.62 -0.38
N TRP A 28 -2.63 -24.91 0.71
CA TRP A 28 -1.26 -24.71 1.19
C TRP A 28 -1.12 -25.38 2.55
N THR A 29 0.09 -25.81 2.87
CA THR A 29 0.47 -26.40 4.16
C THR A 29 1.64 -25.61 4.73
N GLY A 30 1.82 -25.71 6.04
CA GLY A 30 2.86 -25.01 6.78
C GLY A 30 2.31 -24.14 7.90
N GLU A 31 3.21 -23.52 8.65
CA GLU A 31 2.90 -22.66 9.78
C GLU A 31 3.39 -21.24 9.50
N LEU A 32 2.54 -20.25 9.76
CA LEU A 32 2.90 -18.84 9.72
C LEU A 32 3.09 -18.36 11.16
N LEU A 33 4.30 -17.88 11.47
CA LEU A 33 4.62 -17.31 12.77
C LEU A 33 4.95 -15.82 12.63
N LEU A 34 4.42 -15.01 13.54
CA LEU A 34 4.80 -13.61 13.71
C LEU A 34 5.57 -13.47 15.01
N ASN A 35 6.83 -13.02 14.93
CA ASN A 35 7.73 -12.89 16.08
C ASN A 35 7.85 -14.20 16.90
N GLY A 36 7.82 -15.36 16.23
CA GLY A 36 7.96 -16.68 16.85
C GLY A 36 6.67 -17.24 17.49
N GLY A 37 5.54 -16.53 17.40
CA GLY A 37 4.24 -16.99 17.88
C GLY A 37 3.17 -17.04 16.79
N ALA A 38 2.01 -17.62 17.12
CA ALA A 38 0.86 -17.60 16.25
C ALA A 38 0.40 -16.14 15.97
N PRO A 39 -0.06 -15.82 14.75
CA PRO A 39 -0.58 -14.49 14.44
C PRO A 39 -1.79 -14.16 15.32
N TRP A 40 -1.89 -12.91 15.78
CA TRP A 40 -3.05 -12.44 16.53
C TRP A 40 -4.26 -12.20 15.58
N PRO A 41 -5.50 -12.16 16.09
CA PRO A 41 -6.66 -11.83 15.27
C PRO A 41 -6.50 -10.49 14.54
N ASP A 42 -6.90 -10.43 13.28
CA ASP A 42 -6.84 -9.23 12.42
C ASP A 42 -5.42 -8.65 12.19
N TRP A 43 -4.34 -9.40 12.47
CA TRP A 43 -2.95 -8.95 12.26
C TRP A 43 -2.68 -8.47 10.83
N GLU A 44 -3.38 -9.01 9.85
CA GLU A 44 -3.26 -8.65 8.44
C GLU A 44 -3.62 -7.18 8.18
N ARG A 45 -4.37 -6.54 9.08
CA ARG A 45 -4.66 -5.09 9.04
C ARG A 45 -3.45 -4.24 9.40
N GLU A 46 -2.50 -4.80 10.15
CA GLU A 46 -1.23 -4.17 10.50
C GLU A 46 -0.15 -4.39 9.43
N MET A 47 -0.49 -5.03 8.31
CA MET A 47 0.41 -5.29 7.19
C MET A 47 0.03 -4.44 5.97
N ALA A 48 1.02 -3.84 5.33
CA ALA A 48 0.88 -3.24 4.02
C ALA A 48 1.30 -4.23 2.94
N TYR A 49 0.48 -4.33 1.90
CA TYR A 49 0.78 -5.14 0.71
C TYR A 49 0.71 -4.26 -0.52
N ALA A 50 1.88 -3.85 -1.03
CA ALA A 50 1.97 -3.07 -2.26
C ALA A 50 1.82 -4.02 -3.45
N MET A 51 0.68 -3.93 -4.14
CA MET A 51 0.42 -4.71 -5.36
C MET A 51 1.10 -4.05 -6.56
N GLN A 52 1.29 -4.81 -7.65
CA GLN A 52 1.91 -4.32 -8.89
C GLN A 52 1.20 -3.12 -9.54
N ARG A 53 -0.06 -2.85 -9.20
CA ARG A 53 -0.82 -1.68 -9.68
C ARG A 53 -1.61 -1.05 -8.55
N ASP A 54 -1.36 0.23 -8.32
CA ASP A 54 -2.13 1.05 -7.41
C ASP A 54 -3.36 1.60 -8.12
N ILE A 55 -4.50 1.53 -7.44
CA ILE A 55 -5.76 2.08 -7.94
C ILE A 55 -5.92 3.43 -7.26
N PHE A 56 -5.59 4.49 -7.99
CA PHE A 56 -5.88 5.85 -7.60
C PHE A 56 -7.15 6.36 -8.29
N TYR A 57 -7.74 7.41 -7.74
CA TYR A 57 -8.72 8.21 -8.47
C TYR A 57 -7.96 9.22 -9.32
N ASP A 58 -7.95 8.98 -10.62
CA ASP A 58 -7.12 9.70 -11.59
C ASP A 58 -7.48 11.19 -11.71
N GLU A 59 -8.74 11.54 -11.42
CA GLU A 59 -9.25 12.91 -11.42
C GLU A 59 -8.87 13.72 -10.17
N LEU A 60 -8.47 13.02 -9.10
CA LEU A 60 -8.07 13.63 -7.83
C LEU A 60 -6.57 13.91 -7.82
N THR A 61 -6.19 14.92 -7.05
CA THR A 61 -4.79 15.24 -6.77
C THR A 61 -4.13 14.18 -5.89
N VAL A 62 -2.80 14.16 -5.85
CA VAL A 62 -2.02 13.34 -4.89
C VAL A 62 -2.53 13.54 -3.47
N ARG A 63 -2.64 14.81 -3.02
CA ARG A 63 -3.10 15.13 -1.66
C ARG A 63 -4.52 14.64 -1.41
N GLU A 64 -5.43 14.74 -2.38
CA GLU A 64 -6.81 14.29 -2.21
C GLU A 64 -6.92 12.76 -2.09
N ASN A 65 -6.20 12.02 -2.95
CA ASN A 65 -6.11 10.56 -2.87
C ASN A 65 -5.55 10.12 -1.52
N LEU A 66 -4.40 10.67 -1.12
CA LEU A 66 -3.76 10.34 0.14
C LEU A 66 -4.60 10.77 1.36
N ARG A 67 -5.33 11.88 1.26
CA ARG A 67 -6.27 12.31 2.31
C ARG A 67 -7.42 11.32 2.48
N ALA A 68 -8.01 10.82 1.39
CA ALA A 68 -9.06 9.80 1.50
C ALA A 68 -8.53 8.56 2.22
N ALA A 69 -7.34 8.07 1.84
CA ALA A 69 -6.68 6.95 2.49
C ALA A 69 -6.36 7.22 3.96
N ALA A 70 -5.81 8.40 4.28
CA ALA A 70 -5.48 8.81 5.65
C ALA A 70 -6.72 8.81 6.55
N PHE A 71 -7.86 9.31 6.07
CA PHE A 71 -9.06 9.39 6.89
C PHE A 71 -9.70 8.02 7.14
N LEU A 72 -9.59 7.10 6.18
CA LEU A 72 -10.11 5.74 6.27
C LEU A 72 -9.19 4.79 7.05
N ARG A 73 -7.87 4.93 6.92
CA ARG A 73 -6.89 3.98 7.49
C ARG A 73 -6.28 4.45 8.81
N LEU A 74 -6.12 5.75 9.05
CA LEU A 74 -5.58 6.23 10.32
C LEU A 74 -6.60 6.05 11.46
N PRO A 75 -6.13 5.81 12.69
CA PRO A 75 -7.00 5.54 13.83
C PRO A 75 -8.13 6.56 13.98
N HIS A 76 -9.37 6.10 14.18
CA HIS A 76 -10.54 6.97 14.36
C HIS A 76 -10.41 7.92 15.56
N LYS A 77 -9.64 7.53 16.59
CA LYS A 77 -9.36 8.35 17.78
C LYS A 77 -8.44 9.55 17.51
N TRP A 78 -7.79 9.63 16.35
CA TRP A 78 -6.96 10.77 16.00
C TRP A 78 -7.83 11.94 15.57
N SER A 79 -7.49 13.15 16.04
CA SER A 79 -8.16 14.36 15.57
C SER A 79 -7.90 14.57 14.07
N ARG A 80 -8.77 15.37 13.44
CA ARG A 80 -8.63 15.73 12.04
C ARG A 80 -7.28 16.39 11.77
N GLU A 81 -6.85 17.27 12.66
CA GLU A 81 -5.59 18.03 12.59
C GLU A 81 -4.41 17.06 12.64
N ARG A 82 -4.45 16.07 13.53
CA ARG A 82 -3.41 15.04 13.63
C ARG A 82 -3.34 14.17 12.37
N LYS A 83 -4.49 13.78 11.80
CA LYS A 83 -4.52 13.02 10.54
C LYS A 83 -3.94 13.83 9.38
N MET A 84 -4.28 15.11 9.29
CA MET A 84 -3.72 16.02 8.27
C MET A 84 -2.22 16.25 8.47
N ALA A 85 -1.74 16.41 9.71
CA ALA A 85 -0.32 16.56 10.00
C ALA A 85 0.48 15.34 9.54
N ARG A 86 -0.02 14.12 9.82
CA ARG A 86 0.63 12.88 9.34
C ARG A 86 0.62 12.76 7.82
N LEU A 87 -0.45 13.23 7.16
CA LEU A 87 -0.51 13.29 5.71
C LEU A 87 0.57 14.21 5.12
N GLU A 88 0.69 15.44 5.62
CA GLU A 88 1.68 16.38 5.09
C GLU A 88 3.13 15.93 5.41
N GLU A 89 3.35 15.32 6.59
CA GLU A 89 4.63 14.66 6.91
C GLU A 89 4.97 13.58 5.88
N MET A 90 4.00 12.71 5.52
CA MET A 90 4.20 11.67 4.51
C MET A 90 4.52 12.24 3.11
N ILE A 91 3.82 13.31 2.72
CA ILE A 91 4.08 14.02 1.46
C ILE A 91 5.53 14.53 1.44
N GLY A 92 6.01 15.07 2.56
CA GLY A 92 7.38 15.56 2.69
C GLY A 92 8.44 14.45 2.73
N GLU A 93 8.21 13.40 3.52
CA GLU A 93 9.12 12.24 3.62
C GLU A 93 9.38 11.58 2.27
N LEU A 94 8.41 11.64 1.35
CA LEU A 94 8.47 11.01 0.03
C LEU A 94 8.72 11.99 -1.12
N GLY A 95 9.04 13.26 -0.84
CA GLY A 95 9.38 14.23 -1.88
C GLY A 95 8.25 14.44 -2.88
N LEU A 96 7.01 14.56 -2.38
CA LEU A 96 5.79 14.73 -3.17
C LEU A 96 5.23 16.16 -3.11
N GLU A 97 5.91 17.09 -2.44
CA GLU A 97 5.41 18.45 -2.19
C GLU A 97 5.08 19.20 -3.49
N ASP A 98 5.99 19.15 -4.46
CA ASP A 98 5.86 19.85 -5.75
C ASP A 98 4.69 19.32 -6.59
N VAL A 99 4.29 18.07 -6.36
CA VAL A 99 3.22 17.38 -7.09
C VAL A 99 1.98 17.12 -6.25
N ALA A 100 1.94 17.59 -5.00
CA ALA A 100 0.86 17.32 -4.05
C ALA A 100 -0.52 17.80 -4.57
N ASN A 101 -0.52 18.89 -5.35
CA ASN A 101 -1.72 19.48 -5.96
C ASN A 101 -1.91 19.09 -7.43
N THR A 102 -1.11 18.16 -7.94
CA THR A 102 -1.20 17.68 -9.31
C THR A 102 -2.09 16.44 -9.35
N ARG A 103 -2.95 16.35 -10.37
CA ARG A 103 -3.75 15.14 -10.63
C ARG A 103 -2.85 13.95 -10.95
N ILE A 104 -3.23 12.77 -10.50
CA ILE A 104 -2.47 11.55 -10.80
C ILE A 104 -2.40 11.31 -12.31
N GLY A 105 -3.49 11.62 -13.01
CA GLY A 105 -3.59 11.51 -14.46
C GLY A 105 -4.01 10.12 -14.90
N THR A 106 -4.38 10.00 -16.17
CA THR A 106 -4.85 8.76 -16.79
C THR A 106 -3.86 8.30 -17.86
N ALA A 107 -4.13 7.16 -18.51
CA ALA A 107 -3.40 6.76 -19.71
C ALA A 107 -3.55 7.76 -20.88
N VAL A 108 -4.53 8.66 -20.83
CA VAL A 108 -4.88 9.61 -21.89
C VAL A 108 -4.46 11.04 -21.51
N GLU A 109 -4.66 11.43 -20.25
CA GLU A 109 -4.26 12.73 -19.71
C GLU A 109 -3.02 12.61 -18.84
N ARG A 110 -1.93 13.25 -19.29
CA ARG A 110 -0.63 13.19 -18.61
C ARG A 110 -0.74 13.87 -17.23
N GLY A 111 -0.45 13.11 -16.17
CA GLY A 111 -0.31 13.61 -14.80
C GLY A 111 1.10 13.36 -14.26
N LEU A 112 1.21 12.54 -13.23
CA LEU A 112 2.46 12.20 -12.57
C LEU A 112 3.39 11.36 -13.44
N SER A 113 4.70 11.50 -13.21
CA SER A 113 5.69 10.54 -13.69
C SER A 113 5.54 9.18 -13.00
N GLY A 114 6.02 8.11 -13.62
CA GLY A 114 5.95 6.76 -13.02
C GLY A 114 6.63 6.67 -11.64
N GLY A 115 7.72 7.41 -11.43
CA GLY A 115 8.38 7.49 -10.13
C GLY A 115 7.55 8.20 -9.07
N GLU A 116 6.83 9.26 -9.42
CA GLU A 116 5.92 9.96 -8.51
C GLU A 116 4.67 9.12 -8.20
N VAL A 117 4.12 8.41 -9.18
CA VAL A 117 3.04 7.42 -8.94
C VAL A 117 3.51 6.36 -7.94
N LYS A 118 4.73 5.85 -8.11
CA LYS A 118 5.32 4.86 -7.19
C LYS A 118 5.50 5.41 -5.77
N ARG A 119 6.01 6.64 -5.63
CA ARG A 119 6.13 7.28 -4.30
C ARG A 119 4.76 7.55 -3.68
N THR A 120 3.76 7.92 -4.48
CA THR A 120 2.38 8.11 -4.02
C THR A 120 1.75 6.79 -3.55
N SER A 121 2.05 5.66 -4.19
CA SER A 121 1.67 4.32 -3.72
C SER A 121 2.27 3.98 -2.36
N ILE A 122 3.57 4.21 -2.21
CA ILE A 122 4.27 3.98 -0.94
C ILE A 122 3.64 4.85 0.16
N ALA A 123 3.37 6.13 -0.12
CA ALA A 123 2.68 7.04 0.79
C ALA A 123 1.32 6.48 1.24
N ASN A 124 0.53 6.01 0.27
CA ASN A 124 -0.80 5.45 0.50
C ASN A 124 -0.76 4.23 1.45
N GLU A 125 0.23 3.35 1.27
CA GLU A 125 0.42 2.19 2.15
C GLU A 125 0.95 2.56 3.53
N MET A 126 1.88 3.51 3.63
CA MET A 126 2.43 3.97 4.90
C MET A 126 1.41 4.68 5.79
N LEU A 127 0.37 5.30 5.21
CA LEU A 127 -0.73 5.92 5.96
C LEU A 127 -1.56 4.91 6.77
N GLY A 128 -1.47 3.61 6.46
CA GLY A 128 -2.06 2.54 7.28
C GLY A 128 -1.34 2.28 8.61
N LEU A 129 -0.21 2.97 8.86
CA LEU A 129 0.71 2.67 9.96
C LEU A 129 1.08 1.16 10.04
N PRO A 130 1.41 0.52 8.90
CA PRO A 130 1.74 -0.90 8.89
C PRO A 130 3.02 -1.16 9.69
N ARG A 131 3.07 -2.33 10.34
CA ARG A 131 4.24 -2.85 11.05
C ARG A 131 5.04 -3.83 10.19
N LEU A 132 4.44 -4.32 9.11
CA LEU A 132 5.05 -5.23 8.15
C LEU A 132 4.72 -4.76 6.72
N PHE A 133 5.73 -4.71 5.86
CA PHE A 133 5.57 -4.47 4.44
C PHE A 133 5.85 -5.74 3.65
N LEU A 134 4.91 -6.14 2.80
CA LEU A 134 5.10 -7.10 1.74
C LEU A 134 5.06 -6.36 0.41
N LEU A 135 6.14 -6.45 -0.35
CA LEU A 135 6.29 -5.76 -1.64
C LEU A 135 6.47 -6.82 -2.73
N ASP A 136 5.51 -6.90 -3.65
CA ASP A 136 5.66 -7.74 -4.84
C ASP A 136 6.32 -6.91 -5.96
N GLU A 137 7.55 -7.30 -6.32
CA GLU A 137 8.40 -6.61 -7.30
C GLU A 137 8.54 -5.09 -7.10
N PRO A 138 9.11 -4.62 -5.98
CA PRO A 138 9.48 -3.22 -5.82
C PRO A 138 10.78 -2.93 -6.62
N LEU A 139 10.64 -2.68 -7.93
CA LEU A 139 11.70 -2.13 -8.78
C LEU A 139 11.12 -1.01 -9.66
#